data_AF-A0A7C1XRR7-F1
#
_entry.id   AF-A0A7C1XRR7-F1
#
_cell.length_a   1.000
_cell.length_b   1.000
_cell.length_c   1.000
_cell.angle_alpha   90.00
_cell.angle_beta   90.00
_cell.angle_gamma   90.00
#
_symmetry.space_group_name_H-M   'P 1'
#
loop_
_entity.id
_entity.type
_entity.pdbx_description
1 polymer ?
#
loop_
_entity_poly.entity_id
_entity_poly.type
_entity_poly.pdbx_seq_one_letter_code
_entity_poly.pdbx_strand_id
1 'polypeptide(L)'
;MQQTTDHQAITQTRAWIDAVIVALNFCPFARRELDRNSVRFKVVREDSLEQYLLALIDECILLDRDPEIETSLLILAQDFAAFDTFLDLLEMANALLVEQGYRGIYQLASFHPEYRFADAPAGDPANYTNRSPFPLLHLIRESSIERAVASYPQAELIPERNMALAREKGSVEMQALLATCCKDNGSRKR
;
A
#
# COMPACT_ATOMS: atom_id res chain seq x y z
N MET A 1 -13.17 -1.87 -22.24
CA MET A 1 -12.68 -2.35 -20.93
C MET A 1 -13.54 -1.70 -19.87
N GLN A 2 -14.10 -2.48 -18.93
CA GLN A 2 -14.94 -1.92 -17.86
C GLN A 2 -14.04 -1.11 -16.93
N GLN A 3 -14.34 0.18 -16.74
CA GLN A 3 -13.59 1.02 -15.81
C GLN A 3 -13.90 0.61 -14.36
N THR A 4 -12.88 0.28 -13.57
CA THR A 4 -13.01 0.06 -12.13
C THR A 4 -13.52 1.35 -11.48
N THR A 5 -14.59 1.28 -10.68
CA THR A 5 -15.12 2.44 -9.95
C THR A 5 -14.30 2.74 -8.69
N ASP A 6 -14.39 3.95 -8.14
CA ASP A 6 -13.64 4.31 -6.93
C ASP A 6 -14.06 3.45 -5.73
N HIS A 7 -15.36 3.21 -5.58
CA HIS A 7 -15.89 2.33 -4.56
C HIS A 7 -15.32 0.91 -4.69
N GLN A 8 -15.23 0.39 -5.91
CA GLN A 8 -14.66 -0.93 -6.18
C GLN A 8 -13.17 -0.97 -5.85
N ALA A 9 -12.39 0.03 -6.27
CA ALA A 9 -10.96 0.10 -5.99
C ALA A 9 -10.68 0.14 -4.46
N ILE A 10 -11.44 0.94 -3.72
CA ILE A 10 -11.36 1.00 -2.26
C ILE A 10 -11.75 -0.33 -1.63
N THR A 11 -12.84 -0.95 -2.09
CA THR A 11 -13.32 -2.23 -1.55
C THR A 11 -12.29 -3.34 -1.73
N GLN A 12 -11.71 -3.45 -2.93
CA GLN A 12 -10.69 -4.47 -3.23
C GLN A 12 -9.39 -4.21 -2.46
N THR A 13 -8.98 -2.95 -2.33
CA THR A 13 -7.80 -2.57 -1.53
C THR A 13 -8.02 -2.90 -0.05
N ARG A 14 -9.19 -2.60 0.52
CA ARG A 14 -9.53 -3.01 1.89
C ARG A 14 -9.53 -4.52 2.08
N ALA A 15 -10.15 -5.26 1.16
CA ALA A 15 -10.16 -6.72 1.20
C ALA A 15 -8.73 -7.31 1.17
N TRP A 16 -7.83 -6.73 0.35
CA TRP A 16 -6.43 -7.10 0.32
C TRP A 16 -5.71 -6.79 1.62
N ILE A 17 -5.93 -5.62 2.21
CA ILE A 17 -5.35 -5.29 3.53
C ILE A 17 -5.80 -6.31 4.57
N ASP A 18 -7.09 -6.63 4.64
CA ASP A 18 -7.62 -7.57 5.63
C ASP A 18 -7.07 -9.00 5.42
N ALA A 19 -7.10 -9.49 4.17
CA ALA A 19 -6.78 -10.88 3.86
C ALA A 19 -5.28 -11.17 3.73
N VAL A 20 -4.47 -10.19 3.34
CA VAL A 20 -3.03 -10.35 3.12
C VAL A 20 -2.26 -9.64 4.23
N ILE A 21 -2.45 -8.34 4.39
CA ILE A 21 -1.62 -7.55 5.31
C ILE A 21 -1.90 -7.90 6.78
N VAL A 22 -3.17 -7.97 7.15
CA VAL A 22 -3.61 -8.21 8.54
C VAL A 22 -3.65 -9.70 8.85
N ALA A 23 -4.31 -10.53 8.03
CA ALA A 23 -4.46 -11.95 8.32
C ALA A 23 -3.13 -12.73 8.28
N LEU A 24 -2.18 -12.33 7.43
CA LEU A 24 -0.83 -12.91 7.41
C LEU A 24 0.15 -12.17 8.32
N ASN A 25 -0.31 -11.12 9.03
CA ASN A 25 0.50 -10.29 9.91
C ASN A 25 1.74 -9.69 9.21
N PHE A 26 1.62 -9.31 7.93
CA PHE A 26 2.71 -8.63 7.21
C PHE A 26 2.96 -7.21 7.76
N CYS A 27 1.92 -6.56 8.28
CA CYS A 27 2.10 -5.34 9.06
C CYS A 27 1.39 -5.52 10.41
N PRO A 28 2.15 -5.71 11.52
CA PRO A 28 1.55 -5.88 12.85
C PRO A 28 0.81 -4.63 13.33
N PHE A 29 1.03 -3.48 12.68
CA PHE A 29 0.46 -2.20 13.05
C PHE A 29 -0.86 -1.88 12.33
N ALA A 30 -1.13 -2.54 11.19
CA ALA A 30 -2.25 -2.20 10.32
C ALA A 30 -3.62 -2.38 10.98
N ARG A 31 -3.81 -3.47 11.75
CA ARG A 31 -5.11 -3.77 12.40
C ARG A 31 -5.56 -2.65 13.33
N ARG A 32 -4.64 -2.11 14.13
CA ARG A 32 -4.95 -1.04 15.10
C ARG A 32 -5.53 0.19 14.40
N GLU A 33 -4.92 0.60 13.28
CA GLU A 33 -5.34 1.79 12.56
C GLU A 33 -6.65 1.57 11.78
N LEU A 34 -6.88 0.36 11.27
CA LEU A 34 -8.16 0.00 10.64
C LEU A 34 -9.31 0.03 11.65
N ASP A 35 -9.11 -0.57 12.83
CA ASP A 35 -10.13 -0.62 13.89
C ASP A 35 -10.46 0.78 14.43
N ARG A 36 -9.48 1.70 14.42
CA ARG A 36 -9.65 3.11 14.79
C ARG A 36 -10.23 3.99 13.67
N ASN A 37 -10.42 3.46 12.46
CA ASN A 37 -10.78 4.22 11.27
C ASN A 37 -9.82 5.38 10.95
N SER A 38 -8.54 5.24 11.29
CA SER A 38 -7.48 6.24 11.06
C SER A 38 -6.73 6.01 9.73
N VAL A 39 -7.17 5.04 8.91
CA VAL A 39 -6.64 4.79 7.56
C VAL A 39 -7.56 5.44 6.52
N ARG A 40 -7.02 6.42 5.80
CA ARG A 40 -7.69 7.07 4.68
C ARG A 40 -7.42 6.34 3.37
N PHE A 41 -8.43 6.24 2.53
CA PHE A 41 -8.35 5.67 1.18
C PHE A 41 -8.74 6.74 0.18
N LYS A 42 -7.84 7.08 -0.74
CA LYS A 42 -8.05 8.08 -1.78
C LYS A 42 -7.77 7.43 -3.14
N VAL A 43 -8.79 7.34 -3.98
CA VAL A 43 -8.58 6.98 -5.39
C VAL A 43 -8.15 8.24 -6.12
N VAL A 44 -7.06 8.15 -6.87
CA VAL A 44 -6.48 9.25 -7.65
C VAL A 44 -6.62 8.91 -9.12
N ARG A 45 -7.11 9.89 -9.89
CA ARG A 45 -7.36 9.79 -11.33
C ARG A 45 -7.00 11.13 -11.93
N GLU A 46 -5.83 11.19 -12.51
CA GLU A 46 -5.30 12.42 -13.06
C GLU A 46 -4.79 12.17 -14.47
N ASP A 47 -4.68 13.24 -15.25
CA ASP A 47 -4.30 13.17 -16.66
C ASP A 47 -2.78 13.31 -16.86
N SER A 48 -2.03 13.64 -15.80
CA SER A 48 -0.58 13.82 -15.86
C SER A 48 0.15 13.40 -14.59
N LEU A 49 1.44 13.07 -14.76
CA LEU A 49 2.35 12.73 -13.66
C LEU A 49 2.43 13.84 -12.60
N GLU A 50 2.45 15.11 -13.05
CA GLU A 50 2.49 16.27 -12.15
C GLU A 50 1.26 16.33 -11.25
N GLN A 51 0.07 16.04 -11.79
CA GLN A 51 -1.17 16.02 -11.00
C GLN A 51 -1.18 14.87 -9.99
N TYR A 52 -0.62 13.71 -10.32
CA TYR A 52 -0.42 12.62 -9.36
C TYR A 52 0.48 13.03 -8.19
N LEU A 53 1.57 13.75 -8.47
CA LEU A 53 2.46 14.28 -7.45
C LEU A 53 1.81 15.38 -6.61
N LEU A 54 0.99 16.24 -7.22
CA LEU A 54 0.19 17.23 -6.49
C LEU A 54 -0.81 16.55 -5.54
N ALA A 55 -1.49 15.48 -6.00
CA ALA A 55 -2.40 14.72 -5.15
C ALA A 55 -1.70 14.08 -3.94
N LEU A 56 -0.43 13.66 -4.09
CA LEU A 56 0.40 13.21 -2.97
C LEU A 56 0.64 14.31 -1.94
N ILE A 57 0.98 15.52 -2.39
CA ILE A 57 1.22 16.66 -1.50
C ILE A 57 -0.06 17.14 -0.84
N ASP A 58 -1.18 17.15 -1.55
CA ASP A 58 -2.49 17.46 -0.96
C ASP A 58 -2.85 16.50 0.19
N GLU A 59 -2.53 15.21 0.04
CA GLU A 59 -2.72 14.23 1.11
C GLU A 59 -1.75 14.47 2.28
N CYS A 60 -0.51 14.91 2.05
CA CYS A 60 0.40 15.32 3.14
C CYS A 60 -0.17 16.52 3.91
N ILE A 61 -0.64 17.55 3.21
CA ILE A 61 -1.26 18.75 3.81
C ILE A 61 -2.51 18.37 4.61
N LEU A 62 -3.30 17.43 4.11
CA LEU A 62 -4.47 16.92 4.82
C LEU A 62 -4.06 16.22 6.11
N LEU A 63 -3.05 15.35 6.05
CA LEU A 63 -2.51 14.70 7.25
C LEU A 63 -1.95 15.75 8.24
N ASP A 64 -1.29 16.82 7.79
CA ASP A 64 -0.81 17.86 8.72
C ASP A 64 -1.96 18.53 9.49
N ARG A 65 -3.12 18.70 8.83
CA ARG A 65 -4.29 19.38 9.39
C ARG A 65 -5.17 18.47 10.24
N ASP A 66 -5.20 17.17 9.93
CA ASP A 66 -6.07 16.20 10.59
C ASP A 66 -5.26 15.10 11.28
N PRO A 67 -4.96 15.24 12.59
CA PRO A 67 -4.21 14.25 13.35
C PRO A 67 -4.97 12.95 13.61
N GLU A 68 -6.30 12.91 13.38
CA GLU A 68 -7.08 11.67 13.54
C GLU A 68 -6.80 10.67 12.42
N ILE A 69 -6.26 11.14 11.29
CA ILE A 69 -5.82 10.31 10.18
C ILE A 69 -4.34 9.98 10.38
N GLU A 70 -4.04 8.70 10.57
CA GLU A 70 -2.69 8.20 10.85
C GLU A 70 -1.94 7.87 9.56
N THR A 71 -2.65 7.37 8.54
CA THR A 71 -2.05 7.04 7.25
C THR A 71 -3.04 7.27 6.10
N SER A 72 -2.51 7.54 4.89
CA SER A 72 -3.32 7.67 3.67
C SER A 72 -2.81 6.74 2.57
N LEU A 73 -3.73 6.01 1.94
CA LEU A 73 -3.48 5.12 0.80
C LEU A 73 -4.02 5.78 -0.47
N LEU A 74 -3.10 6.16 -1.36
CA LEU A 74 -3.39 6.71 -2.67
C LEU A 74 -3.43 5.56 -3.69
N ILE A 75 -4.63 5.26 -4.20
CA ILE A 75 -4.90 4.15 -5.11
C ILE A 75 -4.93 4.67 -6.55
N LEU A 76 -4.02 4.20 -7.40
CA LEU A 76 -3.87 4.64 -8.80
C LEU A 76 -4.57 3.63 -9.71
N ALA A 77 -5.90 3.52 -9.57
CA ALA A 77 -6.67 2.35 -10.02
C ALA A 77 -6.65 2.08 -11.54
N GLN A 78 -6.25 3.04 -12.37
CA GLN A 78 -6.25 2.92 -13.83
C GLN A 78 -4.93 3.34 -14.50
N ASP A 79 -3.97 3.82 -13.71
CA ASP A 79 -2.69 4.35 -14.20
C ASP A 79 -1.52 3.58 -13.61
N PHE A 80 -0.33 3.77 -14.17
CA PHE A 80 0.90 3.13 -13.68
C PHE A 80 0.84 1.60 -13.64
N ALA A 81 0.10 0.96 -14.55
CA ALA A 81 0.06 -0.51 -14.62
C ALA A 81 1.41 -1.15 -14.99
N ALA A 82 2.27 -0.40 -15.69
CA ALA A 82 3.64 -0.79 -15.96
C ALA A 82 4.52 -0.47 -14.75
N PHE A 83 5.17 -1.49 -14.21
CA PHE A 83 5.93 -1.35 -12.96
C PHE A 83 7.08 -0.35 -13.07
N ASP A 84 7.79 -0.30 -14.20
CA ASP A 84 8.89 0.66 -14.38
C ASP A 84 8.40 2.11 -14.35
N THR A 85 7.26 2.41 -14.98
CA THR A 85 6.64 3.75 -14.91
C THR A 85 6.17 4.10 -13.50
N PHE A 86 5.71 3.10 -12.73
CA PHE A 86 5.39 3.29 -11.33
C PHE A 86 6.64 3.57 -10.47
N LEU A 87 7.78 2.95 -10.78
CA LEU A 87 9.05 3.23 -10.10
C LEU A 87 9.54 4.66 -10.38
N ASP A 88 9.40 5.16 -11.60
CA ASP A 88 9.69 6.55 -11.94
C ASP A 88 8.83 7.53 -11.11
N LEU A 89 7.52 7.26 -11.01
CA LEU A 89 6.62 8.03 -10.13
C LEU A 89 7.09 7.97 -8.67
N LEU A 90 7.45 6.79 -8.18
CA LEU A 90 7.88 6.59 -6.79
C LEU A 90 9.16 7.36 -6.48
N GLU A 91 10.13 7.38 -7.39
CA GLU A 91 11.36 8.16 -7.24
C GLU A 91 11.04 9.66 -7.16
N MET A 92 10.24 10.17 -8.09
CA MET A 92 9.83 11.58 -8.12
C MET A 92 9.00 11.97 -6.89
N ALA A 93 8.11 11.08 -6.43
CA ALA A 93 7.33 11.28 -5.22
C ALA A 93 8.20 11.41 -3.98
N ASN A 94 9.20 10.53 -3.81
CA ASN A 94 10.14 10.62 -2.71
C ASN A 94 10.98 11.90 -2.76
N ALA A 95 11.47 12.29 -3.95
CA ALA A 95 12.21 13.54 -4.12
C ALA A 95 11.34 14.75 -3.74
N LEU A 96 10.09 14.78 -4.21
CA LEU A 96 9.16 15.86 -3.91
C LEU A 96 8.83 15.96 -2.41
N LEU A 97 8.66 14.83 -1.71
CA LEU A 97 8.47 14.85 -0.25
C LEU A 97 9.66 15.50 0.46
N VAL A 98 10.88 15.24 0.01
CA VAL A 98 12.09 15.89 0.56
C VAL A 98 12.08 17.39 0.27
N GLU A 99 11.78 17.79 -0.97
CA GLU A 99 11.73 19.19 -1.38
C GLU A 99 10.67 20.01 -0.63
N GLN A 100 9.51 19.40 -0.33
CA GLN A 100 8.43 20.02 0.43
C GLN A 100 8.64 19.98 1.95
N GLY A 101 9.79 19.45 2.43
CA GLY A 101 10.12 19.43 3.84
C GLY A 101 9.45 18.31 4.65
N TYR A 102 8.92 17.28 3.99
CA TYR A 102 8.26 16.13 4.63
C TYR A 102 9.22 14.99 4.99
N ARG A 103 10.52 15.13 4.71
CA ARG A 103 11.55 14.19 5.15
C ARG A 103 11.55 14.10 6.68
N GLY A 104 11.47 12.89 7.23
CA GLY A 104 11.40 12.69 8.69
C GLY A 104 9.99 12.86 9.27
N ILE A 105 9.00 13.23 8.44
CA ILE A 105 7.61 13.45 8.84
C ILE A 105 6.72 12.34 8.28
N TYR A 106 6.83 12.09 6.97
CA TYR A 106 6.09 11.04 6.29
C TYR A 106 7.03 10.07 5.56
N GLN A 107 6.81 8.79 5.81
CA GLN A 107 7.38 7.70 5.04
C GLN A 107 6.43 7.34 3.90
N LEU A 108 7.00 7.12 2.72
CA LEU A 108 6.28 6.62 1.55
C LEU A 108 6.57 5.14 1.34
N ALA A 109 5.58 4.28 1.59
CA ALA A 109 5.62 2.89 1.20
C ALA A 109 4.90 2.68 -0.14
N SER A 110 5.27 1.65 -0.88
CA SER A 110 4.76 1.40 -2.23
C SER A 110 4.37 -0.06 -2.44
N PHE A 111 3.27 -0.25 -3.19
CA PHE A 111 2.77 -1.55 -3.56
C PHE A 111 2.27 -1.52 -5.00
N HIS A 112 2.43 -2.63 -5.71
CA HIS A 112 2.10 -2.70 -7.13
C HIS A 112 1.69 -4.12 -7.51
N PRO A 113 0.73 -4.35 -8.45
CA PRO A 113 0.32 -5.70 -8.86
C PRO A 113 1.49 -6.55 -9.35
N GLU A 114 2.39 -5.93 -10.11
CA GLU A 114 3.62 -6.51 -10.65
C GLU A 114 4.85 -6.24 -9.77
N TYR A 115 4.68 -5.92 -8.47
CA TYR A 115 5.82 -5.67 -7.59
C TYR A 115 6.82 -6.83 -7.66
N ARG A 116 8.11 -6.46 -7.76
CA ARG A 116 9.24 -7.38 -7.75
C ARG A 116 10.41 -6.75 -7.00
N PHE A 117 10.94 -7.44 -5.99
CA PHE A 117 12.19 -7.03 -5.35
C PHE A 117 13.36 -7.12 -6.34
N ALA A 118 14.30 -6.17 -6.28
CA ALA A 118 15.42 -6.08 -7.22
C ALA A 118 16.22 -7.39 -7.32
N ASP A 119 16.45 -8.06 -6.19
CA ASP A 119 17.24 -9.29 -6.10
C ASP A 119 16.41 -10.57 -6.16
N ALA A 120 15.09 -10.47 -6.42
CA ALA A 120 14.18 -11.62 -6.42
C ALA A 120 13.71 -12.00 -7.84
N PRO A 121 13.59 -13.30 -8.15
CA PRO A 121 12.91 -13.76 -9.35
C PRO A 121 11.46 -13.26 -9.42
N ALA A 122 10.93 -13.06 -10.63
CA ALA A 122 9.54 -12.60 -10.83
C ALA A 122 8.49 -13.53 -10.20
N GLY A 123 8.79 -14.83 -10.11
CA GLY A 123 7.91 -15.84 -9.50
C GLY A 123 8.09 -16.02 -7.99
N ASP A 124 9.03 -15.32 -7.34
CA ASP A 124 9.29 -15.48 -5.90
C ASP A 124 8.04 -15.08 -5.09
N PRO A 125 7.51 -15.99 -4.25
CA PRO A 125 6.38 -15.67 -3.38
C PRO A 125 6.61 -14.45 -2.48
N ALA A 126 7.87 -14.15 -2.13
CA ALA A 126 8.22 -12.97 -1.33
C ALA A 126 7.71 -11.67 -1.97
N ASN A 127 7.63 -11.58 -3.30
CA ASN A 127 7.08 -10.40 -3.97
C ASN A 127 5.65 -10.07 -3.51
N TYR A 128 4.86 -11.06 -3.07
CA TYR A 128 3.50 -10.86 -2.59
C TYR A 128 3.40 -10.13 -1.25
N THR A 129 4.51 -9.87 -0.54
CA THR A 129 4.49 -8.94 0.61
C THR A 129 4.16 -7.51 0.17
N ASN A 130 4.45 -7.18 -1.09
CA ASN A 130 4.26 -5.86 -1.67
C ASN A 130 3.41 -5.87 -2.96
N ARG A 131 2.87 -7.03 -3.37
CA ARG A 131 1.87 -7.09 -4.43
C ARG A 131 0.49 -6.74 -3.92
N SER A 132 -0.17 -5.85 -4.64
CA SER A 132 -1.48 -5.29 -4.31
C SER A 132 -2.43 -5.37 -5.51
N PRO A 133 -3.75 -5.16 -5.31
CA PRO A 133 -4.72 -5.15 -6.41
C PRO A 133 -4.50 -4.04 -7.44
N PHE A 134 -3.97 -2.90 -6.98
CA PHE A 134 -3.69 -1.71 -7.79
C PHE A 134 -2.32 -1.12 -7.43
N PRO A 135 -1.69 -0.35 -8.33
CA PRO A 135 -0.58 0.51 -7.96
C PRO A 135 -1.04 1.45 -6.84
N LEU A 136 -0.26 1.52 -5.76
CA LEU A 136 -0.61 2.36 -4.62
C LEU A 136 0.61 2.93 -3.91
N LEU A 137 0.43 4.16 -3.43
CA LEU A 137 1.35 4.84 -2.54
C LEU A 137 0.73 4.93 -1.15
N HIS A 138 1.51 4.64 -0.12
CA HIS A 138 1.05 4.66 1.27
C HIS A 138 1.87 5.70 2.04
N LEU A 139 1.22 6.81 2.38
CA LEU A 139 1.77 7.84 3.27
C LEU A 139 1.55 7.43 4.73
N ILE A 140 2.64 7.35 5.47
CA ILE A 140 2.66 6.91 6.87
C ILE A 140 3.37 7.98 7.70
N ARG A 141 2.79 8.41 8.82
CA ARG A 141 3.52 9.27 9.78
C ARG A 141 4.71 8.54 10.36
N GLU A 142 5.91 9.10 10.19
CA GLU A 142 7.14 8.53 10.74
C GLU A 142 7.06 8.43 12.27
N SER A 143 6.54 9.46 12.94
CA SER A 143 6.36 9.40 14.39
C SER A 143 5.45 8.23 14.84
N SER A 144 4.46 7.84 14.03
CA SER A 144 3.53 6.76 14.36
C SER A 144 4.19 5.39 14.17
N ILE A 145 5.01 5.22 13.12
CA ILE A 145 5.76 3.98 12.93
C ILE A 145 6.87 3.84 13.98
N GLU A 146 7.58 4.91 14.32
CA GLU A 146 8.60 4.92 15.38
C GLU A 146 8.02 4.47 16.73
N ARG A 147 6.87 5.04 17.13
CA ARG A 147 6.18 4.63 18.36
C ARG A 147 5.79 3.15 18.33
N ALA A 148 5.30 2.68 17.19
CA ALA A 148 4.87 1.29 17.03
C ALA A 148 6.06 0.32 17.12
N VAL A 149 7.13 0.62 16.37
CA VAL A 149 8.39 -0.12 16.32
C VAL A 149 9.07 -0.18 17.68
N ALA A 150 9.12 0.93 18.43
CA ALA A 150 9.74 0.97 19.76
C ALA A 150 9.09 0.00 20.77
N SER A 151 7.82 -0.32 20.57
CA SER A 151 7.07 -1.26 21.43
C SER A 151 7.01 -2.69 20.90
N TYR A 152 7.49 -2.93 19.67
CA TYR A 152 7.35 -4.22 18.99
C TYR A 152 8.68 -4.98 18.97
N PRO A 153 8.75 -6.19 19.57
CA PRO A 153 9.99 -6.96 19.61
C PRO A 153 10.54 -7.31 18.23
N GLN A 154 11.80 -6.98 17.99
CA GLN A 154 12.51 -7.29 16.74
C GLN A 154 11.75 -6.79 15.50
N ALA A 155 11.27 -5.55 15.55
CA ALA A 155 10.54 -4.91 14.46
C ALA A 155 11.37 -4.80 13.18
N GLU A 156 12.69 -4.70 13.30
CA GLU A 156 13.64 -4.75 12.20
C GLU A 156 13.55 -6.05 11.39
N LEU A 157 13.08 -7.15 12.00
CA LEU A 157 12.93 -8.46 11.34
C LEU A 157 11.58 -8.63 10.62
N ILE A 158 10.70 -7.62 10.63
CA ILE A 158 9.39 -7.70 9.97
C ILE A 158 9.55 -8.02 8.47
N PRO A 159 10.41 -7.33 7.69
CA PRO A 159 10.58 -7.65 6.28
C PRO A 159 11.04 -9.10 6.04
N GLU A 160 12.04 -9.60 6.77
CA GLU A 160 12.52 -10.98 6.60
C GLU A 160 11.45 -12.01 6.96
N ARG A 161 10.71 -11.77 8.06
CA ARG A 161 9.59 -12.64 8.49
C ARG A 161 8.50 -12.71 7.43
N ASN A 162 8.14 -11.57 6.84
CA ASN A 162 7.12 -11.50 5.81
C ASN A 162 7.55 -12.27 4.56
N MET A 163 8.79 -12.06 4.10
CA MET A 163 9.32 -12.77 2.94
C MET A 163 9.40 -14.28 3.19
N ALA A 164 9.83 -14.70 4.38
CA ALA A 164 9.90 -16.12 4.75
C ALA A 164 8.50 -16.77 4.77
N LEU A 165 7.52 -16.11 5.41
CA LEU A 165 6.14 -16.60 5.46
C LEU A 165 5.52 -16.67 4.05
N ALA A 166 5.73 -15.65 3.23
CA ALA A 166 5.23 -15.66 1.85
C ALA A 166 5.83 -16.82 1.04
N ARG A 167 7.13 -17.11 1.22
CA ARG A 167 7.81 -18.26 0.60
C ARG A 167 7.30 -19.60 1.11
N GLU A 168 7.00 -19.71 2.40
CA GLU A 168 6.38 -20.90 2.99
C GLU A 168 5.00 -21.20 2.38
N LYS A 169 4.18 -20.17 2.19
CA LYS A 169 2.87 -20.28 1.51
C LYS A 169 2.98 -20.65 0.04
N GLY A 170 4.02 -20.14 -0.63
CA GLY A 170 4.27 -20.38 -2.04
C GLY A 170 3.37 -19.56 -2.97
N SER A 171 3.76 -19.50 -4.26
CA SER A 171 3.17 -18.57 -5.23
C SER A 171 1.71 -18.89 -5.54
N VAL A 172 1.33 -20.17 -5.55
CA VAL A 172 -0.05 -20.60 -5.85
C VAL A 172 -1.03 -20.07 -4.81
N GLU A 173 -0.71 -20.21 -3.52
CA GLU A 173 -1.57 -19.74 -2.44
C GLU A 173 -1.62 -18.22 -2.42
N MET A 174 -0.47 -17.55 -2.50
CA MET A 174 -0.40 -16.08 -2.50
C MET A 174 -1.15 -15.46 -3.69
N GLN A 175 -1.04 -16.06 -4.88
CA GLN A 175 -1.78 -15.64 -6.06
C GLN A 175 -3.29 -15.81 -5.86
N ALA A 176 -3.73 -16.94 -5.30
CA ALA A 176 -5.15 -17.20 -5.04
C ALA A 176 -5.74 -16.22 -4.01
N LEU A 177 -4.97 -15.87 -2.97
CA LEU A 177 -5.36 -14.86 -1.98
C LEU A 177 -5.57 -13.50 -2.63
N LEU A 178 -4.58 -13.03 -3.40
CA LEU A 178 -4.68 -11.73 -4.10
C LEU A 178 -5.83 -11.72 -5.11
N ALA A 179 -5.96 -12.79 -5.91
CA ALA A 179 -7.02 -12.89 -6.93
C ALA A 179 -8.43 -12.88 -6.32
N THR A 180 -8.61 -13.47 -5.13
CA THR A 180 -9.88 -13.41 -4.40
C THR A 180 -10.23 -11.98 -3.99
N CYS A 181 -9.24 -11.15 -3.66
CA CYS A 181 -9.43 -9.75 -3.29
C CYS A 181 -9.80 -8.86 -4.50
N CYS A 182 -9.34 -9.22 -5.70
CA CYS A 182 -9.62 -8.49 -6.94
C CYS A 182 -10.98 -8.85 -7.58
N LYS A 183 -11.68 -9.88 -7.07
CA LYS A 183 -13.02 -10.23 -7.55
C LYS A 183 -14.05 -9.30 -6.91
N ASP A 184 -15.02 -8.84 -7.70
CA ASP A 184 -16.18 -8.15 -7.15
C ASP A 184 -16.89 -9.07 -6.17
N ASN A 185 -16.84 -8.73 -4.88
CA ASN A 185 -17.66 -9.36 -3.84
C ASN A 185 -19.14 -8.92 -3.97
N GLY A 186 -19.67 -8.88 -5.19
CA GLY A 186 -21.07 -8.72 -5.49
C GLY A 186 -21.84 -10.02 -5.26
N SER A 187 -21.65 -10.70 -4.13
CA SER A 187 -22.51 -11.81 -3.63
C SER A 187 -21.89 -12.55 -2.42
N ARG A 188 -21.74 -11.88 -1.28
CA ARG A 188 -21.89 -12.56 0.02
C ARG A 188 -23.27 -12.21 0.58
N LYS A 189 -24.30 -12.86 0.05
CA LYS A 189 -25.57 -13.02 0.80
C LYS A 189 -25.27 -13.97 1.97
N ARG A 190 -25.75 -13.53 3.14
CA ARG A 190 -25.75 -14.25 4.42
C ARG A 190 -26.29 -15.67 4.29
#